data_AF-A0A920P9E4-F1
#
_entry.id   AF-A0A920P9E4-F1
#
_cell.length_a   1.000
_cell.length_b   1.000
_cell.length_c   1.000
_cell.angle_alpha   90.00
_cell.angle_beta   90.00
_cell.angle_gamma   90.00
#
_symmetry.space_group_name_H-M   'P 1'
#
loop_
_entity.id
_entity.type
_entity.pdbx_description
1 polymer ?
#
loop_
_entity_poly.entity_id
_entity_poly.type
_entity_poly.pdbx_seq_one_letter_code
_entity_poly.pdbx_strand_id
1 'polypeptide(L)' 'MLDGIRFEETGKPAVVVATTSFVRLAYSIRRSMNLDDLPVVVISHPLGGADLAREKASEAAPEIIKAVIGM' A
#
# COMPACT_ATOMS: atom_id res chain seq x y z
N MET A 1 7.81 0.84 -3.70
CA MET A 1 7.91 1.31 -2.30
C MET A 1 8.71 2.60 -2.21
N LEU A 2 9.91 2.67 -2.81
CA LEU A 2 10.77 3.86 -2.80
C LEU A 2 10.05 5.17 -3.23
N ASP A 3 9.15 5.11 -4.22
CA ASP A 3 8.41 6.31 -4.67
C ASP A 3 7.43 6.83 -3.62
N GLY A 4 6.72 5.94 -2.91
CA GLY A 4 5.81 6.33 -1.84
C GLY A 4 6.55 7.01 -0.68
N ILE A 5 7.77 6.54 -0.40
CA ILE A 5 8.66 7.13 0.61
C ILE A 5 9.06 8.55 0.22
N ARG A 6 9.47 8.75 -1.04
CA ARG A 6 9.81 10.07 -1.57
C ARG A 6 8.62 11.04 -1.55
N PHE A 7 7.40 10.55 -1.77
CA PHE A 7 6.21 11.40 -1.70
C PHE A 7 5.93 11.87 -0.27
N GLU A 8 6.02 10.99 0.73
CA GLU A 8 5.90 11.37 2.15
C GLU A 8 6.95 12.42 2.55
N GLU A 9 8.21 12.25 2.13
CA GLU A 9 9.28 13.22 2.38
C GLU A 9 8.98 14.62 1.79
N THR A 10 8.13 14.70 0.77
CA THR A 10 7.68 15.97 0.16
C THR A 10 6.38 16.53 0.77
N GLY A 11 5.88 15.92 1.85
CA GLY A 11 4.62 16.29 2.51
C GLY A 11 3.37 15.89 1.72
N LYS A 12 3.49 14.94 0.77
CA LYS A 12 2.37 14.41 0.00
C LYS A 12 1.97 13.04 0.55
N PRO A 13 0.72 12.89 1.01
CA PRO A 13 0.21 11.60 1.49
C PRO A 13 0.39 10.50 0.45
N ALA A 14 0.96 9.38 0.87
CA ALA A 14 1.23 8.21 0.07
C ALA A 14 0.81 6.92 0.80
N VAL A 15 0.33 5.96 0.03
CA VAL A 15 -0.06 4.64 0.52
C VAL A 15 0.70 3.59 -0.28
N VAL A 16 1.22 2.58 0.41
CA VAL A 16 1.81 1.42 -0.27
C VAL A 16 0.79 0.30 -0.33
N VAL A 17 0.54 -0.22 -1.53
CA VAL A 17 -0.28 -1.41 -1.73
C VAL A 17 0.64 -2.62 -1.92
N ALA A 18 0.47 -3.66 -1.13
CA ALA A 18 1.27 -4.89 -1.21
C ALA A 18 0.37 -6.12 -1.18
N THR A 19 0.71 -7.15 -1.98
CA THR A 19 -0.01 -8.43 -1.86
C THR A 19 0.48 -9.20 -0.63
N THR A 20 -0.31 -10.14 -0.11
CA THR A 20 0.06 -10.99 1.05
C THR A 20 1.43 -11.67 0.93
N SER A 21 1.88 -12.05 -0.29
CA SER A 21 3.22 -12.61 -0.51
C SER A 21 4.38 -11.63 -0.27
N PHE A 22 4.15 -10.32 -0.36
CA PHE A 22 5.17 -9.26 -0.29
C PHE A 22 5.05 -8.37 0.94
N VAL A 23 4.02 -8.55 1.78
CA VAL A 23 3.75 -7.68 2.93
C VAL A 23 4.91 -7.66 3.95
N ARG A 24 5.61 -8.79 4.15
CA ARG A 24 6.77 -8.84 5.06
C ARG A 24 7.91 -7.95 4.59
N LEU A 25 8.19 -7.96 3.28
CA LEU A 25 9.20 -7.09 2.69
C LEU A 25 8.80 -5.62 2.84
N ALA A 26 7.52 -5.32 2.58
CA ALA A 26 6.98 -3.98 2.75
C ALA A 26 7.20 -3.45 4.19
N TYR A 27 6.81 -4.23 5.21
CA TYR A 27 7.03 -3.83 6.60
C TYR A 27 8.50 -3.72 6.98
N SER A 28 9.37 -4.58 6.45
CA SER A 28 10.80 -4.49 6.72
C SER A 28 11.41 -3.19 6.19
N ILE A 29 11.05 -2.78 4.97
CA ILE A 29 11.53 -1.52 4.38
C ILE A 29 10.98 -0.33 5.15
N ARG A 30 9.67 -0.34 5.46
CA ARG A 30 9.00 0.70 6.26
C ARG A 30 9.73 0.96 7.57
N ARG A 31 10.04 -0.11 8.30
CA ARG A 31 10.78 -0.04 9.57
C ARG A 31 12.22 0.41 9.39
N SER A 32 12.92 -0.09 8.37
CA SER A 32 14.31 0.28 8.10
C SER A 32 14.48 1.76 7.73
N MET A 33 13.42 2.42 7.25
CA MET A 33 13.44 3.82 6.86
C MET A 33 12.77 4.74 7.89
N ASN A 34 12.38 4.23 9.07
CA ASN A 34 11.66 4.98 10.12
C ASN A 34 10.35 5.60 9.63
N LEU A 35 9.60 4.89 8.79
CA LEU A 35 8.33 5.34 8.21
C LEU A 35 7.15 4.62 8.85
N ASP A 36 7.13 4.48 10.17
CA ASP A 36 6.11 3.66 10.86
C ASP A 36 4.68 4.14 10.60
N ASP A 37 4.52 5.44 10.32
CA ASP A 37 3.26 6.08 9.96
C ASP A 37 2.84 5.87 8.48
N LEU A 38 3.74 5.37 7.62
CA LEU A 38 3.41 5.11 6.21
C LEU A 38 2.37 3.96 6.12
N PRO A 39 1.15 4.25 5.64
CA PRO A 39 0.12 3.24 5.54
C PRO A 39 0.44 2.18 4.48
N VAL A 40 0.13 0.93 4.82
CA VAL A 40 0.27 -0.23 3.93
C VAL A 40 -1.08 -0.93 3.81
N VAL A 41 -1.65 -0.93 2.62
CA VAL A 41 -2.87 -1.68 2.29
C VAL A 41 -2.47 -3.04 1.75
N VAL A 42 -3.07 -4.10 2.31
CA VAL A 42 -2.70 -5.48 1.99
C VAL A 42 -3.82 -6.12 1.18
N ILE A 43 -3.48 -6.64 0.00
CA ILE A 43 -4.42 -7.34 -0.87
C ILE A 43 -4.04 -8.81 -1.02
N SER A 44 -5.02 -9.69 -1.23
CA SER A 44 -4.76 -11.13 -1.36
C SER A 44 -3.92 -11.47 -2.59
N HIS A 45 -2.86 -12.25 -2.42
CA HIS A 45 -2.10 -12.85 -3.51
C HIS A 45 -2.75 -14.16 -4.01
N PRO A 46 -2.67 -14.50 -5.30
CA PRO A 46 -2.19 -13.69 -6.42
C PRO A 46 -3.19 -12.60 -6.83
N LEU A 47 -2.76 -11.66 -7.68
CA LEU A 47 -3.68 -10.69 -8.31
C LEU A 47 -4.64 -11.39 -9.30
N GLY A 48 -4.17 -12.45 -9.96
CA GLY A 48 -4.91 -13.17 -11.00
C GLY A 48 -4.94 -12.41 -12.32
N GLY A 49 -5.88 -12.81 -13.20
CA GLY A 49 -6.15 -12.13 -14.47
C GLY A 49 -6.91 -10.82 -14.29
N ALA A 50 -7.22 -10.15 -15.40
CA ALA A 50 -7.79 -8.80 -15.40
C ALA A 50 -9.08 -8.66 -14.59
N ASP A 51 -10.01 -9.62 -14.68
CA ASP A 51 -11.29 -9.56 -13.96
C ASP A 51 -11.11 -9.68 -12.44
N LEU A 52 -10.28 -10.64 -12.00
CA LEU A 52 -9.98 -10.81 -10.58
C LEU A 52 -9.16 -9.63 -10.02
N ALA A 53 -8.26 -9.07 -10.82
CA ALA A 53 -7.52 -7.87 -10.45
C ALA A 53 -8.45 -6.65 -10.33
N ARG A 54 -9.47 -6.54 -11.19
CA ARG A 54 -10.50 -5.48 -11.10
C ARG A 54 -11.33 -5.62 -9.82
N GLU A 55 -11.77 -6.82 -9.48
CA GLU A 55 -12.49 -7.09 -8.23
C GLU A 55 -11.66 -6.70 -7.01
N LYS A 56 -10.41 -7.17 -6.92
CA LYS A 56 -9.47 -6.80 -5.86
C LYS A 56 -9.21 -5.30 -5.79
N ALA A 57 -9.17 -4.61 -6.93
CA ALA A 57 -9.00 -3.16 -6.97
C ALA A 57 -10.24 -2.44 -6.41
N SER A 58 -11.44 -2.90 -6.74
CA SER A 58 -12.70 -2.38 -6.19
C SER A 58 -12.79 -2.60 -4.68
N GLU A 59 -12.31 -3.74 -4.17
CA GLU A 59 -12.26 -4.04 -2.74
C GLU A 59 -11.22 -3.20 -1.98
N ALA A 60 -10.05 -2.97 -2.58
CA ALA A 60 -8.96 -2.22 -1.94
C ALA A 60 -9.14 -0.70 -2.01
N ALA A 61 -9.87 -0.19 -3.00
CA ALA A 61 -10.02 1.25 -3.22
C ALA A 61 -10.55 2.02 -1.99
N PRO A 62 -11.58 1.56 -1.27
CA PRO A 62 -12.04 2.23 -0.04
C PRO A 62 -10.97 2.32 1.05
N GLU A 63 -10.19 1.24 1.25
CA GLU A 63 -9.10 1.24 2.24
C GLU A 63 -7.96 2.17 1.85
N ILE A 64 -7.62 2.22 0.56
CA ILE A 64 -6.60 3.15 0.04
C ILE A 64 -7.06 4.59 0.24
N ILE A 65 -8.31 4.91 -0.10
CA ILE A 65 -8.86 6.25 0.08
C ILE A 65 -8.77 6.66 1.54
N LYS A 66 -9.27 5.81 2.46
CA LYS A 66 -9.19 6.01 3.91
C LYS A 66 -7.76 6.28 4.37
N ALA A 67 -6.80 5.49 3.90
CA ALA A 67 -5.40 5.63 4.26
C ALA A 67 -4.75 6.93 3.74
N VAL A 68 -5.20 7.47 2.59
CA VAL A 68 -4.72 8.75 2.05
C VAL A 68 -5.34 9.95 2.78
N ILE A 69 -6.64 9.89 3.08
CA ILE A 69 -7.38 11.04 3.63
C ILE A 69 -7.41 11.09 5.17
N GLY A 70 -7.02 10.01 5.85
CA GLY A 70 -6.96 9.94 7.31
C GLY A 70 -8.32 9.88 8.03
N MET A 71 -9.41 9.53 7.34
CA MET A 71 -10.79 9.41 7.88
C MET A 71 -11.29 7.98 7.88
#